data_AF-A0A843LHH1-F1
#
_entry.id   AF-A0A843LHH1-F1
#
_cell.length_a   1.000
_cell.length_b   1.000
_cell.length_c   1.000
_cell.angle_alpha   90.00
_cell.angle_beta   90.00
_cell.angle_gamma   90.00
#
_symmetry.space_group_name_H-M   'P 1'
#
loop_
_entity.id
_entity.type
_entity.pdbx_description
1 polymer ?
#
loop_
_entity_poly.entity_id
_entity_poly.type
_entity_poly.pdbx_seq_one_letter_code
_entity_poly.pdbx_strand_id
1 'polypeptide(L)'
;LHQGIDKYFNLQYELEIGDIPYNFDYYALGHIHNYICDDFGKGKLVYPGSTETWNVSELIDLKKNGKGFIVVDLDGPKMNVKRVAMDIPREFIVKTIDYRNLGAEIDSIKNTIKDFDKQPILNLKINNIDSNIGEIYEFINRELGDLALMIRPTFNVLDREVDVDAIINDENALGPKELLIDELKEYDSEDVNNLAVELYDLLSKNKTEESEDLIRQFFNEKYNIIRDDSGEEITENKAEDGQVRFSGAIQ
;
A
#
# COMPACT_ATOMS: atom_id res chain seq x y z
N LEU A 1 -27.22 -8.28 8.70
CA LEU A 1 -25.92 -8.98 8.55
C LEU A 1 -24.82 -8.04 9.03
N HIS A 2 -23.65 -8.55 9.41
CA HIS A 2 -22.52 -7.72 9.80
C HIS A 2 -21.27 -8.20 9.04
N GLN A 3 -21.24 -7.96 7.74
CA GLN A 3 -20.21 -8.44 6.81
C GLN A 3 -19.98 -7.35 5.75
N GLY A 4 -18.78 -7.29 5.20
CA GLY A 4 -18.45 -6.53 4.01
C GLY A 4 -19.04 -7.20 2.77
N ILE A 5 -19.57 -6.38 1.86
CA ILE A 5 -20.04 -6.82 0.55
C ILE A 5 -19.10 -6.27 -0.51
N ASP A 6 -18.69 -7.11 -1.45
CA ASP A 6 -17.76 -6.83 -2.55
C ASP A 6 -18.00 -5.47 -3.23
N LYS A 7 -19.25 -5.15 -3.58
CA LYS A 7 -19.66 -3.89 -4.24
C LYS A 7 -19.28 -2.64 -3.44
N TYR A 8 -19.24 -2.75 -2.12
CA TYR A 8 -19.06 -1.63 -1.20
C TYR A 8 -17.70 -1.65 -0.48
N PHE A 9 -17.00 -2.78 -0.51
CA PHE A 9 -15.76 -2.97 0.24
C PHE A 9 -14.79 -3.92 -0.47
N ASN A 10 -13.99 -3.38 -1.38
CA ASN A 10 -13.14 -4.16 -2.30
C ASN A 10 -11.92 -4.82 -1.64
N LEU A 11 -11.55 -4.45 -0.41
CA LEU A 11 -10.30 -4.90 0.21
C LEU A 11 -10.44 -6.25 0.92
N GLN A 12 -11.52 -6.43 1.70
CA GLN A 12 -11.75 -7.62 2.52
C GLN A 12 -13.26 -7.83 2.70
N TYR A 13 -13.93 -8.38 1.70
CA TYR A 13 -15.35 -8.73 1.78
C TYR A 13 -15.53 -10.22 2.05
N GLU A 14 -16.61 -10.56 2.77
CA GLU A 14 -16.97 -11.95 3.05
C GLU A 14 -18.16 -12.44 2.21
N LEU A 15 -18.92 -11.52 1.60
CA LEU A 15 -20.08 -11.82 0.77
C LEU A 15 -20.02 -11.08 -0.56
N GLU A 16 -20.47 -11.74 -1.61
CA GLU A 16 -20.74 -11.07 -2.89
C GLU A 16 -22.17 -10.52 -2.89
N ILE A 17 -22.40 -9.42 -3.62
CA ILE A 17 -23.75 -8.85 -3.77
C ILE A 17 -24.74 -9.87 -4.36
N GLY A 18 -24.24 -10.82 -5.16
CA GLY A 18 -25.02 -11.92 -5.73
C GLY A 18 -25.50 -12.96 -4.71
N ASP A 19 -24.82 -13.07 -3.56
CA ASP A 19 -25.21 -13.98 -2.47
C ASP A 19 -26.40 -13.44 -1.66
N ILE A 20 -26.66 -12.14 -1.76
CA ILE A 20 -27.74 -11.50 -1.01
C ILE A 20 -29.07 -11.74 -1.73
N PRO A 21 -30.04 -12.41 -1.08
CA PRO A 21 -31.35 -12.67 -1.70
C PRO A 21 -32.10 -11.35 -1.93
N TYR A 22 -32.82 -11.21 -3.04
CA TYR A 22 -33.43 -9.95 -3.51
C TYR A 22 -34.86 -9.70 -3.00
N ASN A 23 -35.36 -10.51 -2.08
CA ASN A 23 -36.77 -10.55 -1.67
C ASN A 23 -37.06 -9.93 -0.30
N PHE A 24 -36.08 -9.30 0.36
CA PHE A 24 -36.32 -8.55 1.59
C PHE A 24 -36.60 -7.07 1.30
N ASP A 25 -37.47 -6.47 2.11
CA ASP A 25 -37.82 -5.05 2.03
C ASP A 25 -36.71 -4.16 2.60
N TYR A 26 -35.92 -4.65 3.57
CA TYR A 26 -34.81 -3.91 4.18
C TYR A 26 -33.66 -4.82 4.56
N TYR A 27 -32.44 -4.43 4.19
CA TYR A 27 -31.20 -5.11 4.58
C TYR A 27 -30.45 -4.24 5.57
N ALA A 28 -30.58 -4.57 6.85
CA ALA A 28 -29.81 -3.96 7.93
C ALA A 28 -28.40 -4.56 7.95
N LEU A 29 -27.43 -3.80 7.42
CA LEU A 29 -26.03 -4.22 7.35
C LEU A 29 -25.16 -3.48 8.39
N GLY A 30 -23.95 -3.97 8.58
CA GLY A 30 -22.92 -3.42 9.46
C GLY A 30 -21.56 -3.97 9.04
N HIS A 31 -20.47 -3.50 9.68
CA HIS A 31 -19.05 -3.69 9.34
C HIS A 31 -18.43 -2.46 8.65
N ILE A 32 -19.11 -1.91 7.64
CA ILE A 32 -18.66 -0.70 6.94
C ILE A 32 -19.03 0.55 7.76
N HIS A 33 -18.03 1.40 8.05
CA HIS A 33 -18.19 2.60 8.88
C HIS A 33 -18.73 3.83 8.15
N ASN A 34 -18.78 3.78 6.81
CA ASN A 34 -19.38 4.82 5.99
C ASN A 34 -20.89 4.57 5.81
N TYR A 35 -21.64 5.65 5.65
CA TYR A 35 -23.07 5.52 5.34
C TYR A 35 -23.30 5.09 3.90
N ILE A 36 -24.10 4.04 3.72
CA ILE A 36 -24.51 3.52 2.40
C ILE A 36 -26.01 3.24 2.45
N CYS A 37 -26.74 3.71 1.43
CA CYS A 37 -28.16 3.43 1.28
C CYS A 37 -28.51 3.33 -0.20
N ASP A 38 -28.69 2.11 -0.66
CA ASP A 38 -28.93 1.77 -2.06
C ASP A 38 -30.26 1.03 -2.23
N ASP A 39 -30.85 1.13 -3.43
CA ASP A 39 -31.93 0.26 -3.86
C ASP A 39 -31.39 -1.14 -4.18
N PHE A 40 -32.01 -2.18 -3.62
CA PHE A 40 -31.63 -3.56 -3.86
C PHE A 40 -32.86 -4.49 -3.88
N GLY A 41 -33.09 -5.14 -5.02
CA GLY A 41 -34.30 -5.93 -5.25
C GLY A 41 -35.56 -5.06 -5.17
N LYS A 42 -36.46 -5.38 -4.24
CA LYS A 42 -37.65 -4.57 -3.93
C LYS A 42 -37.47 -3.65 -2.72
N GLY A 43 -36.33 -3.75 -2.04
CA GLY A 43 -36.05 -3.10 -0.77
C GLY A 43 -34.89 -2.11 -0.81
N LYS A 44 -34.43 -1.71 0.39
CA LYS A 44 -33.23 -0.89 0.58
C LYS A 44 -32.15 -1.67 1.30
N LEU A 45 -30.94 -1.62 0.76
CA LEU A 45 -29.74 -2.13 1.41
C LEU A 45 -29.01 -0.99 2.08
N VAL A 46 -28.78 -1.11 3.39
CA VAL A 46 -28.30 0.01 4.19
C VAL A 46 -27.19 -0.40 5.15
N TYR A 47 -26.04 0.26 5.02
CA TYR A 47 -25.04 0.35 6.08
C TYR A 47 -25.25 1.68 6.81
N PRO A 48 -25.63 1.66 8.11
CA PRO A 48 -25.82 2.90 8.87
C PRO A 48 -24.50 3.67 9.08
N GLY A 49 -23.36 2.99 8.93
CA GLY A 49 -22.04 3.52 9.28
C GLY A 49 -21.78 3.44 10.78
N SER A 50 -20.63 3.98 11.20
CA SER A 50 -20.27 4.11 12.61
C SER A 50 -21.02 5.26 13.28
N THR A 51 -21.15 5.20 14.61
CA THR A 51 -21.71 6.29 15.42
C THR A 51 -20.68 7.34 15.82
N GLU A 52 -19.40 7.04 15.63
CA GLU A 52 -18.26 7.92 15.92
C GLU A 52 -17.16 7.70 14.88
N THR A 53 -16.28 8.69 14.71
CA THR A 53 -15.20 8.62 13.74
C THR A 53 -14.02 7.83 14.29
N TRP A 54 -13.75 6.66 13.70
CA TRP A 54 -12.65 5.79 14.13
C TRP A 54 -11.35 6.11 13.38
N ASN A 55 -11.46 6.26 12.05
CA ASN A 55 -10.33 6.49 11.15
C ASN A 55 -10.42 7.79 10.35
N VAL A 56 -9.26 8.31 9.94
CA VAL A 56 -9.13 9.52 9.12
C VAL A 56 -9.78 9.36 7.74
N SER A 57 -9.78 8.14 7.19
CA SER A 57 -10.44 7.83 5.92
C SER A 57 -11.95 8.10 5.94
N GLU A 58 -12.57 8.05 7.12
CA GLU A 58 -14.00 8.31 7.31
C GLU A 58 -14.36 9.80 7.28
N LEU A 59 -13.38 10.71 7.35
CA LEU A 59 -13.65 12.16 7.44
C LEU A 59 -14.36 12.72 6.21
N ILE A 60 -14.13 12.13 5.04
CA ILE A 60 -14.82 12.52 3.80
C ILE A 60 -16.31 12.17 3.91
N ASP A 61 -16.62 10.96 4.38
CA ASP A 61 -18.00 10.51 4.59
C ASP A 61 -18.68 11.30 5.72
N LEU A 62 -17.97 11.55 6.82
CA LEU A 62 -18.43 12.38 7.93
C LEU A 62 -18.90 13.77 7.44
N LYS A 63 -18.10 14.45 6.62
CA LYS A 63 -18.46 15.77 6.08
C LYS A 63 -19.65 15.73 5.12
N LYS A 64 -19.79 14.64 4.36
CA LYS A 64 -20.85 14.50 3.34
C LYS A 64 -22.18 14.06 3.95
N ASN A 65 -22.15 13.04 4.80
CA ASN A 65 -23.30 12.29 5.25
C ASN A 65 -23.54 12.37 6.77
N GLY A 66 -22.57 12.88 7.53
CA GLY A 66 -22.58 12.83 8.99
C GLY A 66 -22.50 11.40 9.52
N LYS A 67 -22.34 11.26 10.83
CA LYS A 67 -22.58 9.97 11.52
C LYS A 67 -23.97 9.96 12.12
N GLY A 68 -24.43 8.77 12.48
CA GLY A 68 -25.72 8.60 13.11
C GLY A 68 -26.30 7.23 12.83
N PHE A 69 -27.63 7.16 12.87
CA PHE A 69 -28.36 5.92 12.72
C PHE A 69 -29.56 6.10 11.78
N ILE A 70 -30.22 4.99 11.49
CA ILE A 70 -31.30 4.92 10.52
C ILE A 70 -32.61 4.60 11.25
N VAL A 71 -33.65 5.35 10.92
CA VAL A 71 -35.03 5.09 11.33
C VAL A 71 -35.78 4.64 10.08
N VAL A 72 -36.35 3.44 10.15
CA VAL A 72 -37.14 2.86 9.06
C VAL A 72 -38.59 2.84 9.49
N ASP A 73 -39.44 3.40 8.64
CA ASP A 73 -40.89 3.34 8.77
C ASP A 73 -41.43 2.33 7.75
N LEU A 74 -42.13 1.31 8.27
CA LEU A 74 -42.71 0.19 7.52
C LEU A 74 -44.24 0.20 7.55
N ASP A 75 -44.87 1.17 8.22
CA ASP A 75 -46.34 1.19 8.37
C ASP A 75 -47.05 1.58 7.07
N GLY A 76 -46.33 2.27 6.16
CA GLY A 76 -46.85 2.69 4.87
C GLY A 76 -46.76 1.63 3.76
N PRO A 77 -47.47 1.84 2.63
CA PRO A 77 -47.40 0.96 1.46
C PRO A 77 -46.03 0.96 0.77
N LYS A 78 -45.17 1.94 1.09
CA LYS A 78 -43.76 1.99 0.69
C LYS A 78 -42.94 2.28 1.94
N MET A 79 -41.89 1.50 2.14
CA MET A 79 -40.91 1.73 3.20
C MET A 79 -40.26 3.11 3.05
N ASN A 80 -40.07 3.80 4.17
CA ASN A 80 -39.36 5.06 4.24
C ASN A 80 -38.12 4.92 5.14
N VAL A 81 -36.95 5.21 4.59
CA VAL A 81 -35.67 5.15 5.29
C VAL A 81 -35.20 6.57 5.55
N LYS A 82 -35.07 6.95 6.83
CA LYS A 82 -34.60 8.27 7.25
C LYS A 82 -33.31 8.14 8.04
N ARG A 83 -32.30 8.94 7.69
CA ARG A 83 -31.08 9.07 8.47
C ARG A 83 -31.25 10.14 9.54
N VAL A 84 -30.94 9.78 10.78
CA VAL A 84 -30.86 10.71 11.91
C VAL A 84 -29.39 11.00 12.15
N ALA A 85 -28.99 12.24 11.88
CA ALA A 85 -27.63 12.70 12.10
C ALA A 85 -27.39 12.91 13.61
N MET A 86 -26.23 12.45 14.07
CA MET A 86 -25.71 12.72 15.40
C MET A 86 -24.71 13.86 15.34
N ASP A 87 -24.72 14.69 16.39
CA ASP A 87 -23.70 15.71 16.55
C ASP A 87 -22.38 15.07 16.98
N ILE A 88 -21.32 15.33 16.20
CA ILE A 88 -19.95 14.90 16.51
C ILE A 88 -19.15 16.16 16.82
N PRO A 89 -19.05 16.53 18.11
CA PRO A 89 -18.43 17.79 18.51
C PRO A 89 -16.90 17.76 18.50
N ARG A 90 -16.28 16.62 18.20
CA ARG A 90 -14.81 16.48 18.23
C ARG A 90 -14.24 16.65 16.84
N GLU A 91 -13.44 17.69 16.69
CA GLU A 91 -12.78 18.01 15.43
C GLU A 91 -11.53 17.16 15.18
N PHE A 92 -11.25 16.94 13.90
CA PHE A 92 -10.06 16.26 13.41
C PHE A 92 -9.23 17.23 12.58
N ILE A 93 -7.99 17.49 13.02
CA ILE A 93 -7.02 18.24 12.22
C ILE A 93 -6.13 17.23 11.51
N VAL A 94 -6.17 17.25 10.18
CA VAL A 94 -5.28 16.46 9.33
C VAL A 94 -4.39 17.44 8.57
N LYS A 95 -3.08 17.40 8.85
CA LYS A 95 -2.11 18.29 8.19
C LYS A 95 -0.88 17.51 7.75
N THR A 96 -0.38 17.86 6.58
CA THR A 96 0.96 17.50 6.12
C THR A 96 1.87 18.70 6.31
N ILE A 97 2.96 18.52 7.04
CA ILE A 97 3.87 19.57 7.49
C ILE A 97 5.27 19.25 6.98
N ASP A 98 5.92 20.22 6.35
CA ASP A 98 7.35 20.14 6.08
C ASP A 98 8.12 20.46 7.36
N TYR A 99 9.11 19.64 7.72
CA TYR A 99 9.93 19.83 8.91
C TYR A 99 10.50 21.25 9.03
N ARG A 100 10.90 21.88 7.92
CA ARG A 100 11.47 23.25 7.90
C ARG A 100 10.49 24.30 8.42
N ASN A 101 9.19 24.04 8.32
CA ASN A 101 8.11 24.94 8.73
C ASN A 101 7.39 24.48 10.00
N LEU A 102 7.92 23.47 10.70
CA LEU A 102 7.24 22.83 11.83
C LEU A 102 6.76 23.83 12.89
N GLY A 103 7.62 24.75 13.33
CA GLY A 103 7.25 25.73 14.36
C GLY A 103 6.05 26.60 13.97
N ALA A 104 6.06 27.15 12.75
CA ALA A 104 4.97 28.00 12.26
C ALA A 104 3.65 27.23 12.11
N GLU A 105 3.71 25.98 11.65
CA GLU A 105 2.53 25.13 11.52
C GLU A 105 1.94 24.73 12.88
N ILE A 106 2.79 24.47 13.89
CA ILE A 106 2.35 24.20 15.27
C ILE A 106 1.63 25.42 15.85
N ASP A 107 2.14 26.63 15.65
CA ASP A 107 1.47 27.85 16.11
C ASP A 107 0.15 28.11 15.38
N SER A 108 0.09 27.80 14.08
CA SER A 108 -1.17 27.81 13.32
C SER A 108 -2.19 26.84 13.93
N ILE A 109 -1.77 25.61 14.23
CA ILE A 109 -2.63 24.59 14.87
C ILE A 109 -3.14 25.10 16.22
N LYS A 110 -2.27 25.64 17.08
CA LYS A 110 -2.67 26.19 18.39
C LYS A 110 -3.73 27.27 18.26
N ASN A 111 -3.63 28.13 17.25
CA ASN A 111 -4.64 29.17 17.03
C ASN A 111 -5.97 28.59 16.58
N THR A 112 -5.98 27.60 15.69
CA THR A 112 -7.22 26.91 15.30
C THR A 112 -7.88 26.18 16.47
N ILE A 113 -7.10 25.54 17.35
CA ILE A 113 -7.65 24.77 18.49
C ILE A 113 -8.46 25.65 19.44
N LYS A 114 -8.14 26.94 19.57
CA LYS A 114 -8.85 27.87 20.47
C LYS A 114 -10.33 28.04 20.13
N ASP A 115 -10.69 27.81 18.87
CA ASP A 115 -12.06 27.96 18.38
C ASP A 115 -12.90 26.69 18.62
N PHE A 116 -12.32 25.62 19.16
CA PHE A 116 -13.00 24.35 19.37
C PHE A 116 -13.49 24.16 20.81
N ASP A 117 -14.73 23.70 20.95
CA ASP A 117 -15.33 23.41 22.25
C ASP A 117 -14.70 22.19 22.95
N LYS A 118 -14.15 21.24 22.18
CA LYS A 118 -13.50 20.03 22.67
C LYS A 118 -12.12 19.88 22.06
N GLN A 119 -11.18 19.34 22.85
CA GLN A 119 -9.85 19.00 22.39
C GLN A 119 -9.91 18.10 21.14
N PRO A 120 -9.29 18.51 20.01
CA PRO A 120 -9.36 17.76 18.77
C PRO A 120 -8.42 16.55 18.76
N ILE A 121 -8.53 15.75 17.70
CA ILE A 121 -7.56 14.70 17.36
C ILE A 121 -6.68 15.22 16.23
N LEU A 122 -5.36 15.15 16.42
CA LEU A 122 -4.38 15.64 15.46
C LEU A 122 -3.76 14.46 14.70
N ASN A 123 -3.85 14.47 13.37
CA ASN A 123 -3.16 13.55 12.49
C ASN A 123 -2.15 14.35 11.67
N LEU A 124 -0.87 14.26 12.06
CA LEU A 124 0.18 15.12 11.53
C LEU A 124 1.15 14.27 10.71
N LYS A 125 1.23 14.51 9.40
CA LYS A 125 2.23 13.89 8.53
C LYS A 125 3.42 14.83 8.39
N ILE A 126 4.55 14.51 8.99
CA ILE A 126 5.76 15.34 8.95
C ILE A 126 6.70 14.76 7.92
N ASN A 127 7.00 15.57 6.90
CA ASN A 127 7.87 15.20 5.80
C ASN A 127 9.23 15.87 5.94
N ASN A 128 10.19 15.37 5.17
CA ASN A 128 11.51 15.94 5.00
C ASN A 128 12.36 15.97 6.28
N ILE A 129 12.34 14.86 7.04
CA ILE A 129 13.08 14.74 8.29
C ILE A 129 14.49 14.22 8.01
N ASP A 130 15.50 14.85 8.57
CA ASP A 130 16.90 14.49 8.35
C ASP A 130 17.35 13.31 9.22
N SER A 131 17.16 13.33 10.54
CA SER A 131 17.53 12.21 11.44
C SER A 131 16.94 12.31 12.87
N ASN A 132 16.03 13.24 13.18
CA ASN A 132 15.72 13.59 14.58
C ASN A 132 14.26 13.37 15.02
N ILE A 133 13.69 12.21 14.70
CA ILE A 133 12.27 11.90 14.99
C ILE A 133 11.93 12.02 16.48
N GLY A 134 12.84 11.61 17.38
CA GLY A 134 12.63 11.65 18.82
C GLY A 134 12.40 13.07 19.35
N GLU A 135 13.31 14.00 19.02
CA GLU A 135 13.18 15.40 19.44
C GLU A 135 11.94 16.08 18.84
N ILE A 136 11.60 15.75 17.58
CA ILE A 136 10.40 16.26 16.93
C ILE A 136 9.14 15.78 17.66
N TYR A 137 9.10 14.49 18.04
CA TYR A 137 7.99 13.93 18.79
C TYR A 137 7.83 14.57 20.17
N GLU A 138 8.94 14.75 20.91
CA GLU A 138 8.93 15.45 22.20
C GLU A 138 8.48 16.91 22.06
N PHE A 139 8.95 17.61 21.04
CA PHE A 139 8.53 18.97 20.73
C PHE A 139 7.02 19.06 20.51
N ILE A 140 6.46 18.20 19.65
CA ILE A 140 5.02 18.19 19.36
C ILE A 140 4.20 17.91 20.62
N ASN A 141 4.60 16.91 21.42
CA ASN A 141 3.86 16.59 22.64
C ASN A 141 3.96 17.69 23.69
N ARG A 142 5.10 18.36 23.82
CA ARG A 142 5.24 19.51 24.72
C ARG A 142 4.34 20.67 24.29
N GLU A 143 4.25 20.96 23.00
CA GLU A 143 3.52 22.13 22.51
C GLU A 143 2.02 21.89 22.33
N LEU A 144 1.60 20.66 22.01
CA LEU A 144 0.21 20.33 21.66
C LEU A 144 -0.44 19.29 22.57
N GLY A 145 0.32 18.62 23.45
CA GLY A 145 -0.18 17.51 24.28
C GLY A 145 -1.37 17.89 25.16
N ASP A 146 -1.33 19.08 25.78
CA ASP A 146 -2.44 19.56 26.62
C ASP A 146 -3.61 20.16 25.81
N LEU A 147 -3.39 20.42 24.52
CA LEU A 147 -4.36 21.08 23.64
C LEU A 147 -5.15 20.08 22.78
N ALA A 148 -4.65 18.86 22.65
CA ALA A 148 -5.26 17.79 21.86
C ALA A 148 -5.61 16.59 22.74
N LEU A 149 -6.68 15.88 22.38
CA LEU A 149 -7.00 14.62 23.06
C LEU A 149 -5.98 13.54 22.68
N MET A 150 -5.59 13.53 21.41
CA MET A 150 -4.71 12.52 20.84
C MET A 150 -3.94 13.12 19.68
N ILE A 151 -2.65 12.82 19.64
CA ILE A 151 -1.74 13.21 18.57
C ILE A 151 -1.21 11.94 17.90
N ARG A 152 -1.40 11.85 16.59
CA ARG A 152 -0.98 10.74 15.75
C ARG A 152 0.00 11.26 14.70
N PRO A 153 1.30 11.40 15.03
CA PRO A 153 2.29 11.83 14.08
C PRO A 153 2.77 10.66 13.20
N THR A 154 2.95 10.92 11.92
CA THR A 154 3.62 10.04 10.95
C THR A 154 4.82 10.77 10.40
N PHE A 155 5.99 10.13 10.41
CA PHE A 155 7.26 10.75 10.05
C PHE A 155 7.78 10.16 8.73
N ASN A 156 8.07 11.00 7.75
CA ASN A 156 8.74 10.60 6.51
C ASN A 156 10.13 11.23 6.48
N VAL A 157 11.14 10.37 6.53
CA VAL A 157 12.56 10.73 6.51
C VAL A 157 12.96 11.07 5.07
N LEU A 158 13.91 11.99 4.91
CA LEU A 158 14.67 12.25 3.67
C LEU A 158 15.56 11.04 3.33
N ASP A 159 14.97 9.88 3.15
CA ASP A 159 15.56 8.91 2.24
C ASP A 159 15.10 9.32 0.86
N ARG A 160 16.06 9.41 -0.08
CA ARG A 160 15.84 9.78 -1.50
C ARG A 160 14.50 9.22 -1.94
N GLU A 161 13.60 10.09 -2.42
CA GLU A 161 12.26 9.70 -2.86
C GLU A 161 12.32 8.41 -3.69
N VAL A 162 12.06 7.28 -3.06
CA VAL A 162 11.60 6.08 -3.74
C VAL A 162 10.11 6.17 -3.53
N ASP A 163 9.43 6.87 -4.44
CA ASP A 163 7.98 6.88 -4.49
C ASP A 163 7.54 5.47 -4.87
N VAL A 164 7.35 4.63 -3.83
CA VAL A 164 7.01 3.22 -3.99
C VAL A 164 5.68 3.08 -4.72
N ASP A 165 4.76 4.04 -4.59
CA ASP A 165 3.50 4.06 -5.33
C ASP A 165 3.72 4.45 -6.80
N ALA A 166 4.64 5.36 -7.10
CA ALA A 166 5.04 5.62 -8.49
C ALA A 166 5.74 4.41 -9.12
N ILE A 167 6.56 3.67 -8.36
CA ILE A 167 7.27 2.48 -8.85
C ILE A 167 6.33 1.28 -9.02
N ILE A 168 5.32 1.12 -8.16
CA ILE A 168 4.36 0.01 -8.28
C ILE A 168 3.35 0.27 -9.41
N ASN A 169 3.03 1.53 -9.69
CA ASN A 169 2.02 1.91 -10.69
C ASN A 169 2.59 2.36 -12.05
N ASP A 170 3.91 2.42 -12.22
CA ASP A 170 4.52 2.66 -13.54
C ASP A 170 4.46 1.37 -14.37
N GLU A 171 3.77 1.41 -15.51
CA GLU A 171 3.76 0.30 -16.49
C GLU A 171 5.16 0.02 -17.07
N ASN A 172 6.12 0.96 -16.88
CA ASN A 172 7.55 0.82 -17.20
C ASN A 172 8.42 0.53 -15.98
N ALA A 173 7.84 0.22 -14.81
CA ALA A 173 8.61 -0.16 -13.64
C ALA A 173 9.44 -1.40 -13.97
N LEU A 174 10.76 -1.25 -13.97
CA LEU A 174 11.69 -2.33 -14.23
C LEU A 174 11.46 -3.42 -13.16
N GLY A 175 10.96 -4.58 -13.59
CA GLY A 175 10.85 -5.75 -12.74
C GLY A 175 12.23 -6.15 -12.21
N PRO A 176 12.31 -7.00 -11.17
CA PRO A 176 13.58 -7.40 -10.56
C PRO A 176 14.62 -7.91 -11.57
N LYS A 177 14.17 -8.57 -12.65
CA LYS A 177 15.02 -9.05 -13.75
C LYS A 177 15.55 -7.92 -14.63
N GLU A 178 14.73 -6.92 -14.89
CA GLU A 178 15.08 -5.80 -15.77
C GLU A 178 16.04 -4.84 -15.08
N LEU A 179 15.87 -4.62 -13.76
CA LEU A 179 16.86 -3.92 -12.93
C LEU A 179 18.20 -4.65 -12.88
N LEU A 180 18.15 -5.97 -12.75
CA LEU A 180 19.35 -6.80 -12.73
C LEU A 180 20.12 -6.76 -14.06
N ILE A 181 19.40 -6.71 -15.20
CA ILE A 181 20.02 -6.49 -16.52
C ILE A 181 20.58 -5.07 -16.64
N ASP A 182 19.87 -4.04 -16.13
CA ASP A 182 20.30 -2.64 -16.21
C ASP A 182 21.65 -2.41 -15.51
N GLU A 183 21.83 -2.97 -14.32
CA GLU A 183 23.09 -2.90 -13.57
C GLU A 183 24.25 -3.64 -14.28
N LEU A 184 23.92 -4.68 -15.05
CA LEU A 184 24.91 -5.49 -15.78
C LEU A 184 25.25 -4.93 -17.18
N LYS A 185 24.63 -3.82 -17.60
CA LYS A 185 24.91 -3.19 -18.90
C LYS A 185 26.38 -2.81 -19.10
N GLU A 186 27.11 -2.52 -18.02
CA GLU A 186 28.54 -2.19 -18.08
C GLU A 186 29.41 -3.34 -18.65
N TYR A 187 28.93 -4.59 -18.56
CA TYR A 187 29.65 -5.76 -19.06
C TYR A 187 29.40 -6.05 -20.56
N ASP A 188 28.47 -5.32 -21.20
CA ASP A 188 28.11 -5.40 -22.63
C ASP A 188 28.06 -6.83 -23.21
N SER A 189 27.52 -7.78 -22.44
CA SER A 189 27.51 -9.20 -22.78
C SER A 189 26.13 -9.81 -22.59
N GLU A 190 25.48 -10.18 -23.69
CA GLU A 190 24.16 -10.83 -23.70
C GLU A 190 24.16 -12.15 -22.90
N ASP A 191 25.27 -12.90 -22.96
CA ASP A 191 25.42 -14.15 -22.22
C ASP A 191 25.45 -13.93 -20.69
N VAL A 192 26.07 -12.84 -20.22
CA VAL A 192 26.13 -12.49 -18.79
C VAL A 192 24.74 -12.08 -18.28
N ASN A 193 24.00 -11.33 -19.10
CA ASN A 193 22.62 -10.95 -18.77
C ASN A 193 21.72 -12.19 -18.68
N ASN A 194 21.83 -13.12 -19.63
CA ASN A 194 21.04 -14.36 -19.62
C ASN A 194 21.37 -15.24 -18.41
N LEU A 195 22.67 -15.43 -18.10
CA LEU A 195 23.09 -16.16 -16.91
C LEU A 195 22.50 -15.56 -15.64
N ALA A 196 22.57 -14.23 -15.50
CA ALA A 196 22.13 -13.56 -14.28
C ALA A 196 20.61 -13.68 -14.07
N VAL A 197 19.82 -13.62 -15.15
CA VAL A 197 18.36 -13.83 -15.10
C VAL A 197 18.00 -15.28 -14.78
N GLU A 198 18.65 -16.25 -15.40
CA GLU A 198 18.39 -17.67 -15.14
C GLU A 198 18.81 -18.08 -13.73
N LEU A 199 19.95 -17.57 -13.26
CA LEU A 199 20.42 -17.80 -11.89
C LEU A 199 19.44 -17.21 -10.86
N TYR A 200 18.91 -16.01 -11.11
CA TYR A 200 17.88 -15.40 -10.28
C TYR A 200 16.62 -16.29 -10.21
N ASP A 201 16.17 -16.86 -11.34
CA ASP A 201 15.00 -17.74 -11.38
C ASP A 201 15.21 -19.07 -10.66
N LEU A 202 16.41 -19.66 -10.74
CA LEU A 202 16.72 -20.92 -10.06
C LEU A 202 16.89 -20.74 -8.55
N LEU A 203 17.62 -19.70 -8.14
CA LEU A 203 17.84 -19.40 -6.72
C LEU A 203 16.56 -18.96 -6.01
N SER A 204 15.69 -18.19 -6.67
CA SER A 204 14.38 -17.81 -6.10
C SER A 204 13.47 -19.01 -5.83
N LYS A 205 13.71 -20.15 -6.51
CA LYS A 205 13.00 -21.42 -6.33
C LYS A 205 13.75 -22.43 -5.46
N ASN A 206 14.83 -22.01 -4.78
CA ASN A 206 15.72 -22.87 -4.00
C ASN A 206 16.31 -24.06 -4.78
N LYS A 207 16.51 -23.93 -6.10
CA LYS A 207 17.11 -24.96 -6.96
C LYS A 207 18.63 -24.80 -7.03
N THR A 208 19.31 -25.03 -5.90
CA THR A 208 20.74 -24.75 -5.76
C THR A 208 21.63 -25.65 -6.63
N GLU A 209 21.32 -26.95 -6.74
CA GLU A 209 22.09 -27.89 -7.58
C GLU A 209 22.02 -27.50 -9.06
N GLU A 210 20.82 -27.21 -9.58
CA GLU A 210 20.63 -26.74 -10.97
C GLU A 210 21.33 -25.39 -11.22
N SER A 211 21.43 -24.53 -10.19
CA SER A 211 22.15 -23.26 -10.27
C SER A 211 23.66 -23.47 -10.39
N GLU A 212 24.22 -24.44 -9.66
CA GLU A 212 25.64 -24.79 -9.77
C GLU A 212 25.99 -25.36 -11.15
N ASP A 213 25.11 -26.22 -11.68
CA ASP A 213 25.29 -26.80 -13.03
C ASP A 213 25.26 -25.71 -14.11
N LEU A 214 24.34 -24.74 -14.00
CA LEU A 214 24.25 -23.60 -14.91
C LEU A 214 25.53 -22.75 -14.90
N ILE A 215 26.07 -22.44 -13.72
CA ILE A 215 27.33 -21.69 -13.58
C ILE A 215 28.49 -22.46 -14.22
N ARG A 216 28.56 -23.78 -13.98
CA ARG A 216 29.60 -24.65 -14.54
C ARG A 216 29.52 -24.72 -16.07
N GLN A 217 28.31 -24.85 -16.62
CA GLN A 217 28.10 -24.87 -18.06
C GLN A 217 28.55 -23.56 -18.70
N PHE A 218 28.09 -22.43 -18.15
CA PHE A 218 28.48 -21.10 -18.63
C PHE A 218 30.00 -20.91 -18.59
N PHE A 219 30.65 -21.31 -17.49
CA PHE A 219 32.09 -21.19 -17.34
C PHE A 219 32.86 -22.04 -18.37
N ASN A 220 32.44 -23.30 -18.57
CA ASN A 220 33.09 -24.21 -19.52
C ASN A 220 32.90 -23.79 -20.99
N GLU A 221 31.73 -23.23 -21.32
CA GLU A 221 31.42 -22.78 -22.68
C GLU A 221 32.14 -21.45 -23.02
N LYS A 222 32.22 -20.53 -22.05
CA LYS A 222 32.88 -19.22 -22.24
C LYS A 222 34.40 -19.30 -22.12
N TYR A 223 34.91 -20.17 -21.25
CA TYR A 223 36.33 -20.38 -21.02
C TYR A 223 36.65 -21.85 -21.28
N ASN A 224 37.16 -22.14 -22.48
CA ASN A 224 37.41 -23.49 -22.96
C ASN A 224 38.59 -24.09 -22.18
N ILE A 225 38.33 -24.88 -21.13
CA ILE A 225 39.39 -25.59 -20.41
C ILE A 225 39.82 -26.78 -21.27
N ILE A 226 40.95 -26.66 -21.96
CA ILE A 226 41.60 -27.81 -22.62
C ILE A 226 42.46 -28.50 -21.56
N ARG A 227 42.18 -29.78 -21.29
CA ARG A 227 43.06 -30.62 -20.46
C ARG A 227 44.10 -31.29 -21.35
N ASP A 228 45.36 -30.97 -21.10
CA ASP A 228 46.54 -31.68 -21.62
C ASP A 228 46.63 -33.09 -20.98
N ASP A 229 47.16 -34.08 -21.71
CA ASP A 229 47.41 -35.48 -21.28
C ASP A 229 48.30 -35.64 -20.01
N SER A 230 48.80 -34.54 -19.43
CA SER A 230 49.56 -34.46 -18.17
C SER A 230 48.78 -33.87 -16.99
N GLY A 231 47.53 -33.43 -17.19
CA GLY A 231 46.61 -33.09 -16.10
C GLY A 231 46.69 -31.66 -15.55
N GLU A 232 47.34 -30.71 -16.23
CA GLU A 232 47.27 -29.28 -15.89
C GLU A 232 46.18 -28.55 -16.68
N GLU A 233 45.43 -27.66 -16.00
CA GLU A 233 44.37 -26.84 -16.60
C GLU A 233 44.96 -25.58 -17.24
N ILE A 234 44.78 -25.45 -18.55
CA ILE A 234 45.16 -24.25 -19.32
C ILE A 234 43.89 -23.58 -19.85
N THR A 235 43.69 -22.31 -19.51
CA THR A 235 42.58 -21.49 -20.00
C THR A 235 43.01 -20.71 -21.25
N GLU A 236 42.43 -21.02 -22.41
CA GLU A 236 42.51 -20.17 -23.60
C GLU A 236 41.16 -19.48 -23.85
N ASN A 237 41.19 -18.16 -24.00
CA ASN A 237 40.02 -17.37 -24.39
C ASN A 237 39.71 -17.63 -25.88
N LYS A 238 38.47 -18.01 -26.21
CA LYS A 238 38.01 -17.97 -27.60
C LYS A 238 37.79 -16.52 -28.03
N ALA A 239 38.15 -16.24 -29.29
CA ALA A 239 37.83 -14.98 -29.96
C ALA A 239 36.30 -14.76 -30.00
N GLU A 240 35.91 -13.51 -29.72
CA GLU A 240 34.56 -12.97 -29.73
C GLU A 240 33.87 -13.19 -31.09
N ASP A 241 33.18 -14.31 -31.31
CA ASP A 241 32.15 -14.38 -32.37
C ASP A 241 31.20 -15.60 -32.30
N GLY A 242 31.07 -16.24 -31.14
CA GLY A 242 30.18 -17.40 -30.97
C GLY A 242 29.07 -17.13 -29.96
N GLN A 243 27.86 -16.83 -30.44
CA GLN A 243 26.65 -16.77 -29.59
C GLN A 243 26.43 -18.13 -28.89
N VAL A 244 26.32 -18.11 -27.55
CA VAL A 244 26.00 -19.29 -26.75
C VAL A 244 24.52 -19.63 -26.94
N ARG A 245 24.22 -20.84 -27.42
CA ARG A 245 22.84 -21.31 -27.61
C ARG A 245 22.42 -22.18 -26.43
N PHE A 246 21.58 -21.65 -25.55
CA PHE A 246 20.89 -22.44 -24.54
C PHE A 246 19.83 -23.30 -25.21
N SER A 247 20.02 -24.62 -25.21
CA SER A 247 18.99 -25.56 -25.66
C SER A 247 17.89 -25.62 -24.61
N GLY A 248 16.77 -24.96 -24.88
CA GLY A 248 15.58 -25.03 -24.06
C GLY A 248 15.08 -26.47 -23.89
N ALA A 249 14.95 -26.89 -22.64
CA ALA A 249 14.08 -28.00 -22.25
C ALA A 249 12.95 -27.41 -21.41
N ILE A 250 11.91 -26.94 -22.11
CA ILE A 250 10.59 -26.75 -21.50
C ILE A 250 9.91 -28.12 -21.52
N GLN A 251 9.65 -28.67 -20.34
CA GLN A 251 8.47 -29.50 -20.12
C GLN A 251 7.90 -29.22 -18.72
#